data_AF-K9GWG8-F1
#
_entry.id   AF-K9GWG8-F1
#
_cell.length_a   1.000
_cell.length_b   1.000
_cell.length_c   1.000
_cell.angle_alpha   90.00
_cell.angle_beta   90.00
_cell.angle_gamma   90.00
#
_symmetry.space_group_name_H-M   'P 1'
#
loop_
_entity.id
_entity.type
_entity.pdbx_description
1 polymer ?
#
loop_
_entity_poly.entity_id
_entity_poly.type
_entity_poly.pdbx_seq_one_letter_code
_entity_poly.pdbx_strand_id
1 'polypeptide(L)' 'MADQIKTLEDQISKGINAFRKAKNPKIALLAREFRVPYQLLRARIHGRGSKTNTTSAKKTLNPI' A
#
# COMPACT_ATOMS: atom_id res chain seq x y z
N MET A 1 -17.59 7.14 13.76
CA MET A 1 -17.11 7.21 12.36
C MET A 1 -16.00 6.18 12.12
N ALA A 2 -16.27 4.87 12.27
CA ALA A 2 -15.26 3.79 12.16
C ALA A 2 -15.54 2.84 10.97
N ASP A 3 -16.70 2.95 10.33
CA ASP A 3 -17.17 2.01 9.32
C ASP A 3 -16.43 2.15 7.97
N GLN A 4 -16.03 3.38 7.61
CA GLN A 4 -15.43 3.68 6.31
C GLN A 4 -14.01 3.11 6.12
N ILE A 5 -13.27 2.92 7.22
CA ILE A 5 -11.89 2.39 7.17
C ILE A 5 -11.91 0.90 6.85
N LYS A 6 -12.89 0.17 7.39
CA LYS A 6 -13.06 -1.27 7.17
C LYS A 6 -13.36 -1.56 5.69
N THR A 7 -14.17 -0.72 5.05
CA THR A 7 -14.51 -0.84 3.63
C THR A 7 -13.31 -0.59 2.72
N LEU A 8 -12.44 0.37 3.07
CA LEU A 8 -11.29 0.70 2.25
C LEU A 8 -10.22 -0.41 2.25
N GLU A 9 -9.91 -0.97 3.42
CA GLU A 9 -8.95 -2.08 3.52
C GLU A 9 -9.43 -3.35 2.81
N ASP A 10 -10.74 -3.62 2.85
CA ASP A 10 -11.37 -4.70 2.09
C ASP A 10 -11.24 -4.47 0.58
N GLN A 11 -11.51 -3.25 0.10
CA GLN A 11 -11.35 -2.89 -1.32
C GLN A 11 -9.90 -3.04 -1.80
N ILE A 12 -8.93 -2.62 -0.97
CA ILE A 12 -7.50 -2.78 -1.26
C ILE A 12 -7.14 -4.27 -1.34
N SER A 13 -7.59 -5.07 -0.37
CA SER A 13 -7.34 -6.51 -0.33
C SER A 13 -7.93 -7.24 -1.55
N LYS A 14 -9.14 -6.86 -1.97
CA LYS A 14 -9.78 -7.37 -3.20
C LYS A 14 -8.97 -7.00 -4.44
N GLY A 15 -8.51 -5.75 -4.55
CA GLY A 15 -7.67 -5.30 -5.67
C GLY A 15 -6.34 -6.04 -5.77
N ILE A 16 -5.70 -6.34 -4.63
CA ILE A 16 -4.45 -7.13 -4.60
C ILE A 16 -4.71 -8.58 -5.00
N ASN A 17 -5.78 -9.19 -4.48
CA ASN A 17 -6.12 -10.57 -4.83
C ASN A 17 -6.43 -10.70 -6.32
N ALA A 18 -7.18 -9.76 -6.89
CA ALA A 18 -7.44 -9.68 -8.32
C ALA A 18 -6.14 -9.50 -9.13
N PHE A 19 -5.21 -8.67 -8.63
CA PHE A 19 -3.89 -8.52 -9.26
C PHE A 19 -3.09 -9.84 -9.26
N ARG A 20 -3.10 -10.61 -8.17
CA ARG A 20 -2.35 -11.87 -8.07
C ARG A 20 -2.96 -13.01 -8.91
N LYS A 21 -4.27 -13.00 -9.11
CA LYS A 21 -4.98 -14.00 -9.93
C LYS A 21 -4.82 -13.77 -11.44
N ALA A 22 -4.67 -12.52 -11.86
CA ALA A 22 -4.48 -12.19 -13.25
C ALA A 22 -2.99 -12.29 -13.65
N LYS A 23 -2.73 -12.78 -14.86
CA LYS A 23 -1.35 -13.03 -15.36
C LYS A 23 -0.59 -11.74 -15.72
N ASN A 24 -1.30 -10.69 -16.16
CA ASN A 24 -0.77 -9.35 -16.48
C ASN A 24 -1.85 -8.25 -16.33
N PRO A 25 -2.44 -8.05 -15.14
CA PRO A 25 -3.50 -7.07 -14.95
C PRO A 25 -2.95 -5.63 -14.95
N LYS A 26 -3.70 -4.73 -15.58
CA LYS A 26 -3.42 -3.29 -15.51
C LYS A 26 -3.88 -2.75 -14.15
N ILE A 27 -2.94 -2.38 -13.28
CA ILE A 27 -3.22 -1.83 -11.94
C ILE A 27 -4.16 -0.62 -12.00
N ALA A 28 -4.07 0.20 -13.06
CA ALA A 28 -4.95 1.34 -13.28
C ALA A 28 -6.43 0.93 -13.45
N LEU A 29 -6.70 -0.21 -14.07
CA LEU A 29 -8.06 -0.74 -14.20
C LEU A 29 -8.56 -1.26 -12.85
N LEU A 30 -7.75 -2.06 -12.15
CA LEU A 30 -8.09 -2.54 -10.82
C LEU A 30 -8.35 -1.39 -9.84
N ALA A 31 -7.54 -0.33 -9.87
CA ALA A 31 -7.73 0.84 -9.04
C ALA A 31 -9.09 1.52 -9.29
N ARG A 32 -9.52 1.63 -10.55
CA ARG A 32 -10.85 2.14 -10.93
C ARG A 32 -11.97 1.20 -10.49
N GLU A 33 -11.81 -0.11 -10.70
CA GLU A 33 -12.85 -1.09 -10.36
C GLU A 33 -13.11 -1.17 -8.86
N PHE A 34 -12.06 -1.17 -8.04
CA PHE A 34 -12.18 -1.25 -6.59
C PHE A 34 -12.31 0.11 -5.91
N ARG A 35 -12.38 1.21 -6.67
CA ARG A 35 -12.41 2.60 -6.17
C ARG A 35 -11.29 2.91 -5.17
N VAL A 36 -10.10 2.33 -5.40
CA VAL A 36 -8.93 2.55 -4.55
C VAL A 36 -7.92 3.47 -5.24
N PRO A 37 -7.19 4.30 -4.49
CA PRO A 37 -6.14 5.13 -5.07
C PRO A 37 -5.08 4.28 -5.76
N TYR A 38 -4.80 4.58 -7.02
CA TYR A 38 -3.82 3.85 -7.84
C TYR A 38 -2.45 3.76 -7.15
N GLN A 39 -1.95 4.87 -6.61
CA GLN A 39 -0.65 4.90 -5.93
C GLN A 39 -0.62 3.99 -4.71
N LEU A 40 -1.71 3.92 -3.95
CA LEU A 40 -1.83 3.06 -2.77
C LEU A 40 -1.86 1.59 -3.19
N LEU A 41 -2.73 1.24 -4.13
CA LEU A 41 -2.82 -0.13 -4.64
C LEU A 41 -1.49 -0.59 -5.26
N ARG A 42 -0.83 0.26 -6.05
CA ARG A 42 0.49 0.00 -6.62
C ARG A 42 1.56 -0.19 -5.54
N ALA A 43 1.59 0.68 -4.52
CA ALA A 43 2.53 0.58 -3.42
C ALA A 43 2.34 -0.70 -2.60
N ARG A 44 1.09 -1.17 -2.47
CA ARG A 44 0.74 -2.41 -1.75
C ARG A 44 1.02 -3.67 -2.57
N ILE A 45 0.76 -3.64 -3.88
CA ILE A 45 1.04 -4.73 -4.83
C ILE A 45 2.54 -4.93 -5.01
N HIS A 46 3.26 -3.87 -5.37
CA HIS A 46 4.69 -3.95 -5.67
C HIS A 46 5.57 -3.83 -4.44
N GLY A 47 4.97 -3.63 -3.26
CA GLY A 47 5.68 -3.40 -2.02
C GLY A 47 6.72 -2.31 -2.22
N ARG A 48 6.34 -1.04 -2.14
CA ARG A 48 7.35 -0.08 -1.68
C ARG A 48 7.55 -0.46 -0.22
N GLY A 49 8.53 -1.35 0.03
CA GLY A 49 8.90 -1.78 1.35
C GLY A 49 8.94 -0.54 2.21
N SER A 50 8.06 -0.52 3.20
CA SER A 50 7.93 0.58 4.12
C SER A 50 9.32 0.81 4.70
N LYS A 51 10.07 1.77 4.15
CA LYS A 51 11.21 2.38 4.85
C LYS A 51 10.62 3.28 5.94
N THR A 52 9.74 2.73 6.78
CA THR A 52 9.51 3.25 8.12
C THR A 52 10.69 2.92 9.03
N ASN A 53 11.68 2.17 8.55
CA ASN A 53 12.99 2.05 9.20
C ASN A 53 13.98 3.13 8.72
N THR A 54 13.56 4.39 8.71
CA THR A 54 14.49 5.52 8.71
C THR A 54 14.09 6.51 9.80
N THR A 55 13.75 6.00 10.99
CA THR A 55 14.32 6.62 12.18
C THR A 55 15.82 6.42 12.06
N SER A 56 16.48 7.37 11.40
CA SER A 56 17.90 7.61 11.57
C SER A 56 18.10 8.04 13.03
N ALA A 57 17.93 7.10 13.96
CA ALA A 57 18.58 7.13 15.26
C ALA A 57 20.06 6.80 15.04
N LYS A 58 20.71 7.54 14.13
CA LYS A 58 22.15 7.66 14.16
C LYS A 58 22.43 8.46 15.41
N LYS A 59 22.72 7.70 16.46
CA LYS A 59 23.90 7.88 17.29
C LYS A 59 23.92 9.27 17.92
N THR A 60 23.45 9.34 19.15
CA THR A 60 23.83 10.37 20.12
C THR A 60 25.29 10.72 19.86
N LEU A 61 25.51 11.88 19.25
CA LEU A 61 26.82 12.49 19.22
C LEU A 61 27.14 12.66 20.71
N ASN A 62 28.18 12.02 21.20
CA ASN A 62 28.78 12.44 22.46
C ASN A 62 29.58 13.70 22.13
N PRO A 63 29.14 14.92 22.50
CA PRO A 63 30.09 15.98 22.74
C PRO A 63 30.70 15.77 24.12
N ILE A 64 31.99 15.46 24.09
CA ILE A 64 33.05 15.66 25.11
C ILE A 64 32.80 15.22 26.55
#